data_AF-A0AAE3W9C6-F1
#
_entry.id   AF-A0AAE3W9C6-F1
#
_cell.length_a   1.000
_cell.length_b   1.000
_cell.length_c   1.000
_cell.angle_alpha   90.00
_cell.angle_beta   90.00
_cell.angle_gamma   90.00
#
_symmetry.space_group_name_H-M   'P 1'
#
loop_
_entity.id
_entity.type
_entity.pdbx_description
1 polymer ?
#
loop_
_entity_poly.entity_id
_entity_poly.type
_entity_poly.pdbx_seq_one_letter_code
_entity_poly.pdbx_strand_id
1 'polypeptide(L)'
;MSTLIDLLHEDGSWRCTLVEGMVDEAVFRLEPGTAPARRDLAARLLDGRDPGRLADPEQWEAVLIEALLADPVVARLRVLRLHLTDYHHSAAAAARALAGSVRTHLEELYLGYDFTYLLEHSRTSTGGRIEPESRLHDGFTHDAEAGMWEALPALRTLTAEGAFLFDRIGGDSLTEARLRGAVLCDGGVFPASAPALVRLAVELGTDVYGVACPVDQLENELTPTAMPNLRHLDLGEAEFDGTDLEVLEVLAGSPLLPQLESLVVRSLEADEEAVAALMPAFAHLNLSVAH
;
A
#
# COMPACT_ATOMS: atom_id res chain seq x y z
N MET A 1 28.19 23.97 1.23
CA MET A 1 28.00 22.52 1.05
C MET A 1 26.53 22.33 0.72
N SER A 2 26.22 21.62 -0.36
CA SER A 2 24.84 21.22 -0.68
C SER A 2 24.36 20.24 0.39
N THR A 3 23.18 20.48 0.98
CA THR A 3 22.58 19.58 1.98
C THR A 3 22.09 18.29 1.31
N LEU A 4 21.80 17.23 2.07
CA LEU A 4 21.23 16.01 1.48
C LEU A 4 19.96 16.32 0.67
N ILE A 5 19.09 17.18 1.20
CA ILE A 5 17.84 17.58 0.54
C ILE A 5 18.12 18.28 -0.80
N ASP A 6 19.10 19.18 -0.84
CA ASP A 6 19.48 19.86 -2.09
C ASP A 6 19.90 18.83 -3.15
N LEU A 7 20.69 17.81 -2.77
CA LEU A 7 21.12 16.75 -3.69
C LEU A 7 19.97 15.88 -4.19
N LEU A 8 19.04 15.53 -3.30
CA LEU A 8 17.87 14.73 -3.64
C LEU A 8 16.87 15.50 -4.53
N HIS A 9 16.78 16.82 -4.36
CA HIS A 9 16.00 17.71 -5.23
C HIS A 9 16.66 17.89 -6.60
N GLU A 10 17.98 18.05 -6.65
CA GLU A 10 18.75 18.19 -7.90
C GLU A 10 18.58 16.98 -8.85
N ASP A 11 18.46 15.77 -8.31
CA ASP A 11 18.21 14.54 -9.10
C ASP A 11 16.73 14.36 -9.52
N GLY A 12 15.81 15.17 -8.98
CA GLY A 12 14.38 15.13 -9.30
C GLY A 12 13.60 13.98 -8.65
N SER A 13 14.28 13.08 -7.93
CA SER A 13 13.68 11.89 -7.31
C SER A 13 12.80 12.20 -6.09
N TRP A 14 13.01 13.35 -5.44
CA TRP A 14 12.27 13.75 -4.25
C TRP A 14 11.63 15.13 -4.38
N ARG A 15 10.42 15.26 -3.83
CA ARG A 15 9.77 16.54 -3.54
C ARG A 15 9.54 16.61 -2.04
N CYS A 16 10.07 17.64 -1.39
CA CYS A 16 9.95 17.81 0.05
C CYS A 16 9.34 19.17 0.39
N THR A 17 8.40 19.18 1.32
CA THR A 17 7.92 20.41 1.96
C THR A 17 8.67 20.59 3.28
N LEU A 18 9.26 21.76 3.50
CA LEU A 18 9.97 22.08 4.74
C LEU A 18 9.15 23.00 5.65
N VAL A 19 9.11 22.67 6.94
CA VAL A 19 8.55 23.51 8.00
C VAL A 19 9.64 23.69 9.06
N GLU A 20 10.01 24.94 9.32
CA GLU A 20 11.06 25.29 10.30
C GLU A 20 12.42 24.59 10.04
N GLY A 21 12.73 24.33 8.76
CA GLY A 21 13.97 23.65 8.35
C GLY A 21 13.95 22.13 8.48
N MET A 22 12.81 21.53 8.85
CA MET A 22 12.59 20.08 8.89
C MET A 22 11.69 19.65 7.75
N VAL A 23 11.83 18.43 7.27
CA VAL A 23 10.91 17.86 6.28
C VAL A 23 9.61 17.48 6.97
N ASP A 24 8.50 18.07 6.53
CA ASP A 24 7.14 17.78 7.00
C ASP A 24 6.44 16.78 6.08
N GLU A 25 6.64 16.93 4.76
CA GLU A 25 6.12 16.03 3.73
C GLU A 25 7.23 15.63 2.77
N ALA A 26 7.26 14.36 2.38
CA ALA A 26 8.20 13.83 1.40
C ALA A 26 7.49 12.92 0.39
N VAL A 27 7.64 13.23 -0.89
CA VAL A 27 7.13 12.42 -1.99
C VAL A 27 8.31 11.96 -2.82
N PHE A 28 8.54 10.65 -2.81
CA PHE A 28 9.45 9.99 -3.73
C PHE A 28 8.69 9.63 -5.00
N ARG A 29 9.19 10.11 -6.12
CA ARG A 29 8.74 9.68 -7.44
C ARG A 29 9.90 9.82 -8.41
N LEU A 30 10.17 8.75 -9.13
CA LEU A 30 11.25 8.74 -10.08
C LEU A 30 10.94 9.61 -11.31
N GLU A 31 11.78 10.61 -11.58
CA GLU A 31 11.72 11.32 -12.85
C GLU A 31 12.32 10.46 -13.98
N PRO A 32 11.62 10.27 -15.11
CA PRO A 32 12.15 9.51 -16.24
C PRO A 32 13.46 10.12 -16.79
N GLY A 33 14.40 9.26 -17.18
CA GLY A 33 15.64 9.69 -17.85
C GLY A 33 16.76 10.20 -16.94
N THR A 34 16.62 10.14 -15.62
CA THR A 34 17.66 10.60 -14.66
C THR A 34 18.68 9.53 -14.25
N ALA A 35 18.68 8.35 -14.88
CA ALA A 35 19.50 7.20 -14.45
C ALA A 35 21.01 7.50 -14.27
N PRO A 36 21.70 8.23 -15.18
CA PRO A 36 23.11 8.58 -14.97
C PRO A 36 23.35 9.46 -13.75
N ALA A 37 22.52 10.50 -13.55
CA ALA A 37 22.62 11.41 -12.40
C ALA A 37 22.39 10.65 -11.08
N ARG A 38 21.44 9.71 -11.09
CA ARG A 38 21.14 8.87 -9.92
C ARG A 38 22.26 7.94 -9.54
N ARG A 39 22.95 7.34 -10.51
CA ARG A 39 24.15 6.53 -10.24
C ARG A 39 25.19 7.33 -9.49
N ASP A 40 25.46 8.55 -9.96
CA ASP A 40 26.45 9.44 -9.36
C ASP A 40 26.02 9.87 -7.95
N LEU A 41 24.73 10.15 -7.74
CA LEU A 41 24.18 10.45 -6.42
C LEU A 41 24.28 9.25 -5.48
N ALA A 42 23.86 8.05 -5.90
CA ALA A 42 23.99 6.82 -5.12
C ALA A 42 25.45 6.53 -4.77
N ALA A 43 26.40 6.72 -5.70
CA ALA A 43 27.82 6.58 -5.44
C ALA A 43 28.31 7.51 -4.33
N ARG A 44 27.85 8.78 -4.35
CA ARG A 44 28.18 9.78 -3.33
C ARG A 44 27.57 9.45 -1.96
N LEU A 45 26.34 8.94 -1.92
CA LEU A 45 25.65 8.56 -0.68
C LEU A 45 26.25 7.29 -0.05
N LEU A 46 26.65 6.33 -0.88
CA LEU A 46 27.30 5.11 -0.43
C LEU A 46 28.74 5.37 0.04
N ASP A 47 29.44 6.34 -0.55
CA ASP A 47 30.83 6.71 -0.23
C ASP A 47 31.76 5.48 -0.22
N GLY A 48 31.59 4.60 -1.22
CA GLY A 48 32.38 3.37 -1.37
C GLY A 48 32.08 2.23 -0.39
N ARG A 49 31.12 2.40 0.54
CA ARG A 49 30.79 1.38 1.56
C ARG A 49 30.12 0.12 0.98
N ASP A 50 29.42 0.25 -0.14
CA ASP A 50 28.71 -0.86 -0.77
C ASP A 50 28.84 -0.83 -2.31
N PRO A 51 29.96 -1.31 -2.86
CA PRO A 51 30.16 -1.35 -4.30
C PRO A 51 29.19 -2.30 -5.02
N GLY A 52 28.61 -3.28 -4.30
CA GLY A 52 27.64 -4.22 -4.86
C GLY A 52 26.32 -3.51 -5.21
N ARG A 53 25.76 -2.75 -4.27
CA ARG A 53 24.57 -1.93 -4.52
C ARG A 53 24.79 -0.85 -5.56
N LEU A 54 26.01 -0.31 -5.66
CA LEU A 54 26.30 0.67 -6.71
C LEU A 54 26.36 0.03 -8.12
N ALA A 55 26.78 -1.24 -8.21
CA ALA A 55 26.88 -1.95 -9.48
C ALA A 55 25.50 -2.34 -10.05
N ASP A 56 24.48 -2.41 -9.20
CA ASP A 56 23.12 -2.78 -9.53
C ASP A 56 22.18 -1.56 -9.58
N PRO A 57 21.70 -1.12 -10.77
CA PRO A 57 20.84 0.04 -10.88
C PRO A 57 19.49 -0.07 -10.16
N GLU A 58 19.03 -1.29 -9.91
CA GLU A 58 17.78 -1.59 -9.20
C GLU A 58 17.89 -1.13 -7.74
N GLN A 59 19.09 -1.21 -7.16
CA GLN A 59 19.37 -0.80 -5.79
C GLN A 59 19.49 0.72 -5.59
N TRP A 60 19.63 1.52 -6.65
CA TRP A 60 19.87 2.96 -6.47
C TRP A 60 18.67 3.65 -5.84
N GLU A 61 17.44 3.27 -6.20
CA GLU A 61 16.21 3.78 -5.56
C GLU A 61 16.22 3.51 -4.05
N ALA A 62 16.54 2.28 -3.64
CA ALA A 62 16.67 1.91 -2.24
C ALA A 62 17.71 2.76 -1.48
N VAL A 63 18.85 3.06 -2.10
CA VAL A 63 19.89 3.93 -1.50
C VAL A 63 19.36 5.33 -1.23
N LEU A 64 18.61 5.90 -2.18
CA LEU A 64 18.04 7.24 -2.04
C LEU A 64 16.97 7.29 -0.93
N ILE A 65 16.13 6.26 -0.84
CA ILE A 65 15.10 6.12 0.22
C ILE A 65 15.75 6.00 1.59
N GLU A 66 16.72 5.09 1.75
CA GLU A 66 17.44 4.92 3.01
C GLU A 66 18.16 6.19 3.43
N ALA A 67 18.79 6.90 2.50
CA ALA A 67 19.51 8.14 2.80
C ALA A 67 18.59 9.21 3.38
N LEU A 68 17.44 9.47 2.75
CA LEU A 68 16.48 10.45 3.28
C LEU A 68 15.92 9.99 4.63
N LEU A 69 15.49 8.74 4.73
CA LEU A 69 14.83 8.24 5.93
C LEU A 69 15.80 8.15 7.13
N ALA A 70 17.10 7.99 6.92
CA ALA A 70 18.10 8.03 7.98
C ALA A 70 18.51 9.45 8.41
N ASP A 71 18.16 10.48 7.65
CA ASP A 71 18.58 11.86 7.94
C ASP A 71 17.75 12.49 9.07
N PRO A 72 18.37 13.15 10.08
CA PRO A 72 17.63 13.81 11.15
C PRO A 72 16.60 14.85 10.68
N VAL A 73 16.75 15.41 9.47
CA VAL A 73 15.81 16.39 8.90
C VAL A 73 14.38 15.84 8.78
N VAL A 74 14.20 14.52 8.70
CA VAL A 74 12.88 13.87 8.62
C VAL A 74 12.31 13.46 9.98
N ALA A 75 12.88 13.93 11.10
CA ALA A 75 12.39 13.58 12.44
C ALA A 75 10.95 14.05 12.70
N ARG A 76 10.45 15.06 11.97
CA ARG A 76 9.08 15.59 12.06
C ARG A 76 8.21 15.23 10.86
N LEU A 77 8.64 14.27 10.04
CA LEU A 77 7.92 13.85 8.84
C LEU A 77 6.51 13.36 9.21
N ARG A 78 5.50 13.97 8.59
CA ARG A 78 4.07 13.67 8.78
C ARG A 78 3.46 12.90 7.64
N VAL A 79 3.89 13.18 6.41
CA VAL A 79 3.40 12.53 5.19
C VAL A 79 4.56 11.98 4.41
N LEU A 80 4.53 10.67 4.14
CA LEU A 80 5.51 10.01 3.29
C LEU A 80 4.79 9.30 2.15
N ARG A 81 5.21 9.58 0.92
CA ARG A 81 4.70 8.87 -0.26
C ARG A 81 5.85 8.28 -1.05
N LEU A 82 5.89 6.95 -1.11
CA LEU A 82 6.90 6.18 -1.80
C LEU A 82 6.28 5.53 -3.05
N HIS A 83 6.32 6.25 -4.18
CA HIS A 83 5.96 5.70 -5.49
C HIS A 83 7.18 4.97 -6.05
N LEU A 84 7.30 3.70 -5.67
CA LEU A 84 8.41 2.85 -6.03
C LEU A 84 8.40 2.59 -7.53
N THR A 85 9.59 2.51 -8.12
CA THR A 85 9.76 2.05 -9.51
C THR A 85 10.56 0.76 -9.61
N ASP A 86 11.23 0.39 -8.52
CA ASP A 86 11.79 -0.93 -8.37
C ASP A 86 11.21 -1.65 -7.16
N TYR A 87 10.06 -2.28 -7.42
CA TYR A 87 9.21 -2.84 -6.39
C TYR A 87 9.91 -3.84 -5.47
N HIS A 88 10.77 -4.72 -6.02
CA HIS A 88 11.31 -5.84 -5.28
C HIS A 88 12.43 -5.50 -4.29
N HIS A 89 13.29 -4.53 -4.61
CA HIS A 89 14.37 -4.10 -3.72
C HIS A 89 13.96 -2.90 -2.87
N SER A 90 13.25 -1.95 -3.46
CA SER A 90 12.92 -0.70 -2.78
C SER A 90 11.87 -0.86 -1.70
N ALA A 91 10.89 -1.77 -1.85
CA ALA A 91 9.90 -2.02 -0.80
C ALA A 91 10.57 -2.56 0.47
N ALA A 92 11.44 -3.57 0.33
CA ALA A 92 12.20 -4.14 1.43
C ALA A 92 13.11 -3.10 2.11
N ALA A 93 13.80 -2.28 1.30
CA ALA A 93 14.66 -1.22 1.80
C ALA A 93 13.89 -0.12 2.53
N ALA A 94 12.75 0.32 1.98
CA ALA A 94 11.86 1.29 2.60
C ALA A 94 11.35 0.79 3.96
N ALA A 95 10.86 -0.46 4.02
CA ALA A 95 10.40 -1.07 5.26
C ALA A 95 11.51 -1.12 6.32
N ARG A 96 12.73 -1.54 5.95
CA ARG A 96 13.90 -1.51 6.86
C ARG A 96 14.24 -0.10 7.34
N ALA A 97 14.23 0.88 6.44
CA ALA A 97 14.54 2.26 6.78
C ALA A 97 13.49 2.90 7.70
N LEU A 98 12.22 2.56 7.51
CA LEU A 98 11.13 2.96 8.41
C LEU A 98 11.28 2.29 9.78
N ALA A 99 11.57 0.98 9.82
CA ALA A 99 11.81 0.23 11.05
C ALA A 99 13.02 0.76 11.86
N GLY A 100 14.00 1.40 11.19
CA GLY A 100 15.23 1.88 11.81
C GLY A 100 15.06 3.05 12.80
N SER A 101 13.91 3.74 12.79
CA SER A 101 13.65 4.84 13.72
C SER A 101 12.16 5.02 13.99
N VAL A 102 11.79 5.14 15.26
CA VAL A 102 10.41 5.46 15.66
C VAL A 102 9.99 6.81 15.08
N ARG A 103 8.87 6.82 14.35
CA ARG A 103 8.27 7.98 13.70
C ARG A 103 7.03 8.41 14.45
N THR A 104 7.21 9.21 15.50
CA THR A 104 6.09 9.70 16.33
C THR A 104 5.21 10.75 15.65
N HIS A 105 5.56 11.16 14.43
CA HIS A 105 4.85 12.19 13.67
C HIS A 105 4.31 11.68 12.34
N LEU A 106 4.71 10.50 11.85
CA LEU A 106 4.28 10.01 10.53
C LEU A 106 2.84 9.52 10.62
N GLU A 107 1.92 10.31 10.05
CA GLU A 107 0.47 10.12 10.11
C GLU A 107 -0.07 9.46 8.84
N GLU A 108 0.54 9.75 7.68
CA GLU A 108 0.15 9.22 6.37
C GLU A 108 1.34 8.52 5.68
N LEU A 109 1.10 7.29 5.22
CA LEU A 109 2.03 6.53 4.41
C LEU A 109 1.36 6.06 3.12
N TYR A 110 1.96 6.43 1.99
CA TYR A 110 1.77 5.72 0.74
C TYR A 110 3.04 4.88 0.47
N LEU A 111 2.88 3.58 0.24
CA LEU A 111 3.96 2.67 -0.12
C LEU A 111 3.47 1.73 -1.21
N GLY A 112 4.08 1.81 -2.40
CA GLY A 112 3.69 0.91 -3.46
C GLY A 112 4.27 1.21 -4.82
N TYR A 113 3.87 0.40 -5.78
CA TYR A 113 4.19 0.52 -7.19
C TYR A 113 2.89 0.49 -7.99
N ASP A 114 2.73 1.45 -8.90
CA ASP A 114 1.57 1.56 -9.78
C ASP A 114 1.66 0.51 -10.89
N PHE A 115 0.95 -0.60 -10.71
CA PHE A 115 0.82 -1.63 -11.72
C PHE A 115 -0.37 -1.31 -12.62
N THR A 116 -0.12 -1.17 -13.93
CA THR A 116 -1.20 -1.19 -14.91
C THR A 116 -1.92 -2.55 -14.92
N TYR A 117 -1.15 -3.64 -14.82
CA TYR A 117 -1.66 -5.00 -14.66
C TYR A 117 -0.71 -5.80 -13.77
N LEU A 118 -1.25 -6.55 -12.81
CA LEU A 118 -0.47 -7.29 -11.80
C LEU A 118 0.50 -8.33 -12.41
N LEU A 119 0.15 -8.89 -13.58
CA LEU A 119 0.91 -9.92 -14.31
C LEU A 119 1.39 -9.48 -15.71
N GLU A 120 1.17 -8.22 -16.13
CA GLU A 120 1.96 -7.75 -17.28
C GLU A 120 3.43 -7.93 -16.92
N HIS A 121 4.28 -8.28 -17.89
CA HIS A 121 5.72 -8.43 -17.72
C HIS A 121 6.31 -7.14 -17.15
N SER A 122 6.16 -6.98 -15.85
CA SER A 122 6.52 -5.79 -15.12
C SER A 122 8.01 -5.80 -15.08
N ARG A 123 8.55 -4.67 -15.53
CA ARG A 123 9.98 -4.53 -15.69
C ARG A 123 10.50 -3.81 -14.47
N THR A 124 11.59 -4.32 -13.91
CA THR A 124 12.42 -3.52 -13.00
C THR A 124 12.87 -2.25 -13.71
N SER A 125 13.44 -1.32 -12.95
CA SER A 125 14.02 -0.09 -13.51
C SER A 125 15.11 -0.32 -14.59
N THR A 126 15.67 -1.54 -14.69
CA THR A 126 16.64 -1.94 -15.73
C THR A 126 16.03 -2.68 -16.91
N GLY A 127 14.74 -3.01 -16.87
CA GLY A 127 14.09 -3.82 -17.90
C GLY A 127 14.01 -5.32 -17.57
N GLY A 128 14.51 -5.75 -16.42
CA GLY A 128 14.46 -7.15 -15.94
C GLY A 128 13.04 -7.58 -15.59
N ARG A 129 12.73 -8.87 -15.67
CA ARG A 129 11.39 -9.40 -15.37
C ARG A 129 11.16 -9.47 -13.86
N ILE A 130 10.05 -8.92 -13.38
CA ILE A 130 9.55 -9.16 -12.02
C ILE A 130 8.65 -10.40 -12.04
N GLU A 131 8.87 -11.30 -11.08
CA GLU A 131 8.03 -12.50 -10.85
C GLU A 131 7.41 -12.38 -9.46
N PRO A 132 6.28 -11.67 -9.29
CA PRO A 132 5.69 -11.42 -7.97
C PRO A 132 5.39 -12.70 -7.20
N GLU A 133 4.94 -13.75 -7.89
CA GLU A 133 4.62 -15.06 -7.31
C GLU A 133 5.80 -15.70 -6.54
N SER A 134 7.05 -15.31 -6.86
CA SER A 134 8.22 -15.74 -6.09
C SER A 134 8.22 -15.25 -4.63
N ARG A 135 7.33 -14.31 -4.30
CA ARG A 135 7.13 -13.75 -2.96
C ARG A 135 5.78 -14.10 -2.35
N LEU A 136 5.04 -15.03 -2.94
CA LEU A 136 3.88 -15.60 -2.26
C LEU A 136 4.34 -16.18 -0.90
N HIS A 137 3.56 -15.93 0.15
CA HIS A 137 3.79 -16.27 1.56
C HIS A 137 4.90 -15.51 2.29
N ASP A 138 5.90 -14.97 1.59
CA ASP A 138 6.98 -14.22 2.24
C ASP A 138 6.70 -12.71 2.21
N GLY A 139 6.28 -12.19 1.07
CA GLY A 139 6.12 -10.76 0.83
C GLY A 139 7.44 -10.02 0.61
N PHE A 140 7.36 -8.82 0.02
CA PHE A 140 8.55 -8.00 -0.26
C PHE A 140 9.11 -7.31 0.98
N THR A 141 8.32 -7.15 2.05
CA THR A 141 8.75 -6.47 3.28
C THR A 141 9.04 -7.39 4.47
N HIS A 142 8.92 -8.72 4.28
CA HIS A 142 8.99 -9.77 5.30
C HIS A 142 9.92 -9.48 6.48
N ASP A 143 11.22 -9.32 6.20
CA ASP A 143 12.27 -9.26 7.22
C ASP A 143 12.19 -8.03 8.14
N ALA A 144 11.45 -6.99 7.73
CA ALA A 144 11.40 -5.71 8.41
C ALA A 144 9.99 -5.31 8.87
N GLU A 145 8.98 -6.06 8.45
CA GLU A 145 7.59 -5.66 8.56
C GLU A 145 7.14 -5.44 10.01
N ALA A 146 7.47 -6.37 10.90
CA ALA A 146 7.12 -6.25 12.31
C ALA A 146 7.74 -5.00 12.96
N GLY A 147 9.03 -4.76 12.71
CA GLY A 147 9.73 -3.57 13.21
C GLY A 147 9.23 -2.28 12.56
N MET A 148 8.79 -2.33 11.30
CA MET A 148 8.20 -1.19 10.61
C MET A 148 6.92 -0.76 11.32
N TRP A 149 5.97 -1.66 11.55
CA TRP A 149 4.70 -1.30 12.21
C TRP A 149 4.92 -0.77 13.64
N GLU A 150 5.86 -1.35 14.41
CA GLU A 150 6.23 -0.84 15.73
C GLU A 150 6.84 0.56 15.69
N ALA A 151 7.58 0.88 14.62
CA ALA A 151 8.20 2.18 14.43
C ALA A 151 7.20 3.26 13.98
N LEU A 152 5.94 2.93 13.68
CA LEU A 152 4.93 3.85 13.14
C LEU A 152 3.74 4.08 14.09
N PRO A 153 3.94 4.47 15.36
CA PRO A 153 2.86 4.55 16.35
C PRO A 153 1.85 5.69 16.11
N ALA A 154 2.17 6.62 15.19
CA ALA A 154 1.32 7.74 14.82
C ALA A 154 0.54 7.48 13.52
N LEU A 155 0.81 6.38 12.81
CA LEU A 155 0.24 6.13 11.49
C LEU A 155 -1.27 5.95 11.58
N ARG A 156 -2.02 6.79 10.84
CA ARG A 156 -3.48 6.77 10.79
C ARG A 156 -4.01 6.34 9.44
N THR A 157 -3.29 6.71 8.37
CA THR A 157 -3.72 6.47 7.00
C THR A 157 -2.63 5.72 6.24
N LEU A 158 -2.98 4.57 5.70
CA LEU A 158 -2.15 3.77 4.81
C LEU A 158 -2.78 3.71 3.41
N THR A 159 -1.99 3.97 2.38
CA THR A 159 -2.27 3.50 1.03
C THR A 159 -1.17 2.54 0.61
N ALA A 160 -1.56 1.30 0.33
CA ALA A 160 -0.67 0.26 -0.13
C ALA A 160 -1.03 -0.10 -1.57
N GLU A 161 -0.04 -0.15 -2.46
CA GLU A 161 -0.27 -0.36 -3.89
C GLU A 161 0.73 -1.39 -4.45
N GLY A 162 0.22 -2.46 -5.05
CA GLY A 162 1.02 -3.50 -5.68
C GLY A 162 0.58 -4.92 -5.38
N ALA A 163 1.56 -5.84 -5.35
CA ALA A 163 1.35 -7.28 -5.22
C ALA A 163 2.32 -7.90 -4.20
N PHE A 164 1.80 -8.48 -3.11
CA PHE A 164 2.60 -9.18 -2.10
C PHE A 164 3.57 -8.28 -1.32
N LEU A 165 3.16 -7.07 -0.95
CA LEU A 165 3.96 -6.17 -0.10
C LEU A 165 4.17 -6.74 1.30
N PHE A 166 3.08 -7.15 1.95
CA PHE A 166 3.04 -7.41 3.38
C PHE A 166 2.49 -8.81 3.67
N ASP A 167 2.99 -9.44 4.71
CA ASP A 167 2.35 -10.57 5.38
C ASP A 167 1.13 -10.09 6.18
N ARG A 168 1.26 -8.95 6.88
CA ARG A 168 0.16 -8.31 7.59
C ARG A 168 0.19 -6.80 7.47
N ILE A 169 -0.99 -6.21 7.52
CA ILE A 169 -1.15 -4.76 7.73
C ILE A 169 -1.38 -4.54 9.22
N GLY A 170 -0.55 -3.69 9.83
CA GLY A 170 -0.48 -3.54 11.28
C GLY A 170 -0.52 -2.11 11.78
N GLY A 171 -0.46 -1.99 13.11
CA GLY A 171 -0.43 -0.72 13.83
C GLY A 171 -1.70 -0.48 14.64
N ASP A 172 -1.54 -0.27 15.94
CA ASP A 172 -2.66 -0.01 16.86
C ASP A 172 -3.35 1.34 16.60
N SER A 173 -2.72 2.19 15.80
CA SER A 173 -3.19 3.52 15.44
C SER A 173 -3.86 3.62 14.07
N LEU A 174 -3.73 2.58 13.22
CA LEU A 174 -4.16 2.63 11.83
C LEU A 174 -5.68 2.60 11.73
N THR A 175 -6.27 3.73 11.33
CA THR A 175 -7.73 3.91 11.25
C THR A 175 -8.26 3.87 9.82
N GLU A 176 -7.41 4.12 8.83
CA GLU A 176 -7.79 4.16 7.42
C GLU A 176 -6.78 3.40 6.56
N ALA A 177 -7.26 2.50 5.71
CA ALA A 177 -6.45 1.76 4.77
C ALA A 177 -7.09 1.77 3.37
N ARG A 178 -6.25 1.95 2.36
CA ARG A 178 -6.59 1.79 0.94
C ARG A 178 -5.64 0.79 0.31
N LEU A 179 -6.17 -0.33 -0.18
CA LEU A 179 -5.40 -1.41 -0.77
C LEU A 179 -5.65 -1.44 -2.26
N ARG A 180 -4.58 -1.34 -3.05
CA ARG A 180 -4.63 -1.30 -4.51
C ARG A 180 -3.84 -2.46 -5.07
N GLY A 181 -4.51 -3.42 -5.68
CA GLY A 181 -3.91 -4.70 -6.08
C GLY A 181 -3.83 -5.71 -4.93
N ALA A 182 -3.18 -6.85 -5.20
CA ALA A 182 -3.08 -7.98 -4.28
C ALA A 182 -1.99 -7.75 -3.21
N VAL A 183 -2.17 -6.75 -2.36
CA VAL A 183 -1.14 -6.24 -1.44
C VAL A 183 -0.62 -7.29 -0.44
N LEU A 184 -1.44 -8.26 -0.02
CA LEU A 184 -1.07 -9.25 0.99
C LEU A 184 -0.42 -10.49 0.38
N CYS A 185 0.67 -10.97 0.97
CA CYS A 185 1.45 -12.10 0.43
C CYS A 185 0.82 -13.47 0.68
N ASP A 186 -0.19 -13.58 1.53
CA ASP A 186 -0.96 -14.80 1.72
C ASP A 186 -2.06 -15.01 0.66
N GLY A 187 -2.27 -14.03 -0.22
CA GLY A 187 -3.35 -14.02 -1.22
C GLY A 187 -4.70 -13.52 -0.68
N GLY A 188 -4.75 -13.12 0.59
CA GLY A 188 -5.92 -12.46 1.17
C GLY A 188 -6.19 -11.12 0.51
N VAL A 189 -7.47 -10.75 0.43
CA VAL A 189 -7.89 -9.42 -0.06
C VAL A 189 -7.94 -8.44 1.11
N PHE A 190 -8.29 -8.94 2.29
CA PHE A 190 -8.47 -8.14 3.48
C PHE A 190 -7.43 -8.47 4.55
N PRO A 191 -7.02 -7.49 5.38
CA PRO A 191 -6.12 -7.76 6.49
C PRO A 191 -6.72 -8.79 7.45
N ALA A 192 -5.97 -9.84 7.80
CA ALA A 192 -6.42 -10.87 8.74
C ALA A 192 -6.80 -10.30 10.13
N SER A 193 -6.18 -9.19 10.55
CA SER A 193 -6.55 -8.45 11.76
C SER A 193 -6.16 -6.99 11.65
N ALA A 194 -7.12 -6.10 11.86
CA ALA A 194 -6.91 -4.65 11.88
C ALA A 194 -7.87 -4.00 12.91
N PRO A 195 -7.60 -4.18 14.22
CA PRO A 195 -8.57 -3.84 15.26
C PRO A 195 -8.88 -2.34 15.37
N ALA A 196 -7.97 -1.47 14.95
CA ALA A 196 -8.17 -0.02 14.97
C ALA A 196 -8.83 0.52 13.70
N LEU A 197 -8.99 -0.30 12.65
CA LEU A 197 -9.43 0.15 11.35
C LEU A 197 -10.90 0.57 11.36
N VAL A 198 -11.17 1.76 10.86
CA VAL A 198 -12.50 2.38 10.76
C VAL A 198 -12.95 2.51 9.30
N ARG A 199 -12.01 2.72 8.37
CA ARG A 199 -12.24 2.83 6.94
C ARG A 199 -11.34 1.89 6.16
N LEU A 200 -11.92 1.10 5.26
CA LEU A 200 -11.19 0.24 4.34
C LEU A 200 -11.70 0.46 2.91
N ALA A 201 -10.79 0.76 1.99
CA ALA A 201 -11.04 0.76 0.56
C ALA A 201 -10.20 -0.29 -0.12
N VAL A 202 -10.82 -1.09 -1.01
CA VAL A 202 -10.14 -2.11 -1.81
C VAL A 202 -10.37 -1.80 -3.28
N GLU A 203 -9.27 -1.63 -4.01
CA GLU A 203 -9.24 -1.39 -5.46
C GLU A 203 -8.49 -2.56 -6.09
N LEU A 204 -9.23 -3.56 -6.59
CA LEU A 204 -8.66 -4.82 -7.04
C LEU A 204 -9.39 -5.32 -8.27
N GLY A 205 -8.74 -5.27 -9.44
CA GLY A 205 -9.33 -5.78 -10.68
C GLY A 205 -9.23 -7.30 -10.81
N THR A 206 -8.11 -7.89 -10.40
CA THR A 206 -7.87 -9.33 -10.42
C THR A 206 -6.97 -9.73 -9.24
N ASP A 207 -7.11 -10.97 -8.79
CA ASP A 207 -6.17 -11.66 -7.93
C ASP A 207 -4.79 -11.83 -8.59
N VAL A 208 -3.94 -12.57 -7.88
CA VAL A 208 -2.55 -12.80 -8.22
C VAL A 208 -2.34 -13.69 -9.44
N TYR A 209 -3.37 -14.42 -9.85
CA TYR A 209 -3.40 -15.30 -11.02
C TYR A 209 -4.11 -14.64 -12.22
N GLY A 210 -4.51 -13.37 -12.10
CA GLY A 210 -5.27 -12.65 -13.12
C GLY A 210 -6.73 -13.11 -13.21
N VAL A 211 -7.23 -13.75 -12.15
CA VAL A 211 -8.62 -14.18 -12.00
C VAL A 211 -9.33 -13.19 -11.08
N ALA A 212 -10.65 -13.05 -11.15
CA ALA A 212 -11.37 -12.27 -10.16
C ALA A 212 -11.19 -12.88 -8.75
N CYS A 213 -11.29 -12.07 -7.70
CA CYS A 213 -11.07 -12.57 -6.33
C CYS A 213 -12.24 -13.45 -5.88
N PRO A 214 -11.98 -14.56 -5.18
CA PRO A 214 -13.05 -15.39 -4.65
C PRO A 214 -14.08 -14.60 -3.82
N VAL A 215 -15.36 -14.65 -4.19
CA VAL A 215 -16.43 -13.95 -3.49
C VAL A 215 -16.58 -14.43 -2.04
N ASP A 216 -16.17 -15.67 -1.75
CA ASP A 216 -16.15 -16.26 -0.41
C ASP A 216 -15.15 -15.58 0.55
N GLN A 217 -14.15 -14.85 0.05
CA GLN A 217 -13.27 -14.03 0.89
C GLN A 217 -14.04 -12.91 1.60
N LEU A 218 -15.13 -12.39 1.01
CA LEU A 218 -16.01 -11.42 1.67
C LEU A 218 -16.68 -12.01 2.91
N GLU A 219 -17.01 -13.31 2.91
CA GLU A 219 -17.61 -13.97 4.08
C GLU A 219 -16.56 -14.31 5.13
N ASN A 220 -15.41 -14.81 4.70
CA ASN A 220 -14.41 -15.41 5.58
C ASN A 220 -13.44 -14.40 6.21
N GLU A 221 -13.10 -13.32 5.49
CA GLU A 221 -12.07 -12.37 5.93
C GLU A 221 -12.68 -11.11 6.57
N LEU A 222 -13.84 -10.65 6.10
CA LEU A 222 -14.54 -9.48 6.65
C LEU A 222 -15.38 -9.84 7.89
N THR A 223 -14.70 -10.06 9.03
CA THR A 223 -15.37 -10.41 10.29
C THR A 223 -15.30 -9.29 11.34
N PRO A 224 -16.33 -9.14 12.20
CA PRO A 224 -16.28 -8.24 13.35
C PRO A 224 -15.14 -8.53 14.32
N THR A 225 -14.64 -9.78 14.36
CA THR A 225 -13.51 -10.14 15.22
C THR A 225 -12.20 -9.60 14.66
N ALA A 226 -11.99 -9.69 13.35
CA ALA A 226 -10.80 -9.16 12.69
C ALA A 226 -10.81 -7.62 12.66
N MET A 227 -11.99 -7.02 12.45
CA MET A 227 -12.19 -5.59 12.22
C MET A 227 -13.37 -5.01 13.03
N PRO A 228 -13.31 -5.03 14.37
CA PRO A 228 -14.41 -4.62 15.27
C PRO A 228 -14.85 -3.15 15.12
N ASN A 229 -13.94 -2.29 14.66
CA ASN A 229 -14.19 -0.85 14.54
C ASN A 229 -14.52 -0.40 13.10
N LEU A 230 -14.57 -1.32 12.13
CA LEU A 230 -14.83 -0.96 10.74
C LEU A 230 -16.25 -0.41 10.58
N ARG A 231 -16.36 0.79 10.03
CA ARG A 231 -17.63 1.50 9.78
C ARG A 231 -17.83 1.85 8.31
N HIS A 232 -16.76 1.99 7.55
CA HIS A 232 -16.83 2.38 6.15
C HIS A 232 -16.05 1.37 5.30
N LEU A 233 -16.76 0.69 4.40
CA LEU A 233 -16.18 -0.25 3.46
C LEU A 233 -16.42 0.24 2.03
N ASP A 234 -15.37 0.33 1.24
CA ASP A 234 -15.41 0.71 -0.16
C ASP A 234 -14.85 -0.41 -1.04
N LEU A 235 -15.74 -1.02 -1.81
CA LEU A 235 -15.49 -2.07 -2.79
C LEU A 235 -15.82 -1.59 -4.21
N GLY A 236 -15.88 -0.28 -4.43
CA GLY A 236 -16.29 0.33 -5.70
C GLY A 236 -15.45 -0.12 -6.90
N GLU A 237 -14.16 -0.35 -6.65
CA GLU A 237 -13.19 -0.76 -7.67
C GLU A 237 -12.76 -2.23 -7.52
N ALA A 238 -13.35 -2.99 -6.58
CA ALA A 238 -13.02 -4.39 -6.34
C ALA A 238 -13.82 -5.34 -7.24
N GLU A 239 -13.16 -6.36 -7.79
CA GLU A 239 -13.73 -7.41 -8.64
C GLU A 239 -13.72 -8.75 -7.91
N PHE A 240 -14.87 -9.40 -7.87
CA PHE A 240 -15.03 -10.73 -7.31
C PHE A 240 -15.52 -11.72 -8.37
N ASP A 241 -15.20 -13.00 -8.22
CA ASP A 241 -15.56 -14.10 -9.12
C ASP A 241 -17.03 -14.52 -8.98
N GLY A 242 -17.93 -13.55 -8.98
CA GLY A 242 -19.37 -13.74 -8.87
C GLY A 242 -20.14 -12.70 -9.66
N THR A 243 -21.45 -12.84 -9.68
CA THR A 243 -22.32 -11.77 -10.21
C THR A 243 -22.46 -10.64 -9.19
N ASP A 244 -22.81 -9.42 -9.63
CA ASP A 244 -23.10 -8.31 -8.70
C ASP A 244 -24.16 -8.70 -7.66
N LEU A 245 -25.16 -9.51 -8.05
CA LEU A 245 -26.16 -10.03 -7.12
C LEU A 245 -25.55 -10.96 -6.06
N GLU A 246 -24.66 -11.87 -6.46
CA GLU A 246 -23.99 -12.81 -5.55
C GLU A 246 -23.12 -12.06 -4.53
N VAL A 247 -22.39 -11.02 -4.97
CA VAL A 247 -21.64 -10.13 -4.07
C VAL A 247 -22.59 -9.47 -3.05
N LEU A 248 -23.75 -8.97 -3.50
CA LEU A 248 -24.75 -8.37 -2.61
C LEU A 248 -25.36 -9.39 -1.64
N GLU A 249 -25.61 -10.62 -2.08
CA GLU A 249 -26.13 -11.71 -1.23
C GLU A 249 -25.14 -12.05 -0.12
N VAL A 250 -23.84 -12.20 -0.45
CA VAL A 250 -22.78 -12.46 0.52
C VAL A 250 -22.65 -11.30 1.51
N LEU A 251 -22.66 -10.05 1.02
CA LEU A 251 -22.60 -8.87 1.88
C LEU A 251 -23.84 -8.74 2.78
N ALA A 252 -25.03 -9.06 2.28
CA ALA A 252 -26.28 -9.06 3.05
C ALA A 252 -26.25 -10.09 4.19
N GLY A 253 -25.54 -11.21 4.00
CA GLY A 253 -25.32 -12.25 5.01
C GLY A 253 -24.15 -11.96 5.97
N SER A 254 -23.30 -10.98 5.67
CA SER A 254 -22.06 -10.74 6.42
C SER A 254 -22.33 -10.33 7.88
N PRO A 255 -21.63 -10.94 8.86
CA PRO A 255 -21.74 -10.53 10.26
C PRO A 255 -21.19 -9.13 10.53
N LEU A 256 -20.42 -8.55 9.59
CA LEU A 256 -19.91 -7.19 9.65
C LEU A 256 -20.96 -6.14 9.25
N LEU A 257 -21.96 -6.52 8.45
CA LEU A 257 -22.95 -5.59 7.90
C LEU A 257 -23.64 -4.72 8.98
N PRO A 258 -24.08 -5.26 10.14
CA PRO A 258 -24.79 -4.47 11.14
C PRO A 258 -23.99 -3.34 11.79
N GLN A 259 -22.64 -3.39 11.72
CA GLN A 259 -21.78 -2.33 12.26
C GLN A 259 -21.35 -1.30 11.21
N LEU A 260 -21.57 -1.57 9.91
CA LEU A 260 -21.22 -0.63 8.85
C LEU A 260 -22.19 0.56 8.82
N GLU A 261 -21.63 1.74 8.61
CA GLU A 261 -22.33 3.00 8.40
C GLU A 261 -22.37 3.39 6.92
N SER A 262 -21.36 2.98 6.14
CA SER A 262 -21.37 3.15 4.69
C SER A 262 -20.76 1.96 3.96
N LEU A 263 -21.32 1.66 2.80
CA LEU A 263 -20.85 0.65 1.87
C LEU A 263 -20.86 1.23 0.45
N VAL A 264 -19.71 1.22 -0.21
CA VAL A 264 -19.62 1.50 -1.65
C VAL A 264 -19.44 0.18 -2.37
N VAL A 265 -20.27 -0.08 -3.38
CA VAL A 265 -20.15 -1.25 -4.25
C VAL A 265 -19.89 -0.81 -5.68
N ARG A 266 -19.30 -1.70 -6.48
CA ARG A 266 -19.03 -1.45 -7.90
C ARG A 266 -20.30 -1.17 -8.70
N SER A 267 -21.34 -1.96 -8.47
CA SER A 267 -22.55 -1.97 -9.30
C SER A 267 -23.74 -2.53 -8.51
N LEU A 268 -24.95 -2.10 -8.90
CA LEU A 268 -26.23 -2.70 -8.49
C LEU A 268 -26.97 -3.24 -9.72
N GLU A 269 -26.27 -3.50 -10.82
CA GLU A 269 -26.83 -4.02 -12.07
C GLU A 269 -27.17 -5.51 -11.93
N ALA A 270 -28.35 -5.78 -11.39
CA ALA A 270 -28.94 -7.11 -11.31
C ALA A 270 -30.45 -7.05 -11.53
N ASP A 271 -31.12 -8.20 -11.43
CA ASP A 271 -32.58 -8.27 -11.46
C ASP A 271 -33.18 -7.37 -10.37
N GLU A 272 -34.05 -6.43 -10.76
CA GLU A 272 -34.58 -5.39 -9.88
C GLU A 272 -35.38 -5.99 -8.70
N GLU A 273 -36.09 -7.10 -8.93
CA GLU A 273 -36.84 -7.79 -7.87
C GLU A 273 -35.88 -8.44 -6.86
N ALA A 274 -34.80 -9.06 -7.35
CA ALA A 274 -33.77 -9.66 -6.51
C ALA A 274 -33.02 -8.61 -5.66
N VAL A 275 -32.60 -7.50 -6.28
CA VAL A 275 -31.95 -6.39 -5.55
C VAL A 275 -32.90 -5.82 -4.51
N ALA A 276 -34.16 -5.56 -4.88
CA ALA A 276 -35.17 -5.03 -3.96
C ALA A 276 -35.42 -5.96 -2.75
N ALA A 277 -35.30 -7.28 -2.94
CA ALA A 277 -35.42 -8.25 -1.84
C ALA A 277 -34.27 -8.16 -0.84
N LEU A 278 -33.07 -7.75 -1.27
CA LEU A 278 -31.88 -7.60 -0.42
C LEU A 278 -31.80 -6.23 0.28
N MET A 279 -32.38 -5.18 -0.30
CA MET A 279 -32.32 -3.81 0.24
C MET A 279 -32.70 -3.66 1.73
N PRO A 280 -33.67 -4.41 2.30
CA PRO A 280 -33.94 -4.35 3.74
C PRO A 280 -32.72 -4.66 4.63
N ALA A 281 -31.78 -5.49 4.18
CA ALA A 281 -30.56 -5.80 4.93
C ALA A 281 -29.59 -4.61 5.01
N PHE A 282 -29.65 -3.70 4.03
CA PHE A 282 -28.80 -2.51 3.93
C PHE A 282 -29.48 -1.22 4.43
N ALA A 283 -30.72 -1.31 4.92
CA ALA A 283 -31.56 -0.15 5.21
C ALA A 283 -30.99 0.80 6.28
N HIS A 284 -30.05 0.33 7.12
CA HIS A 284 -29.40 1.12 8.17
C HIS A 284 -28.15 1.88 7.70
N LEU A 285 -27.58 1.54 6.54
CA LEU A 285 -26.31 2.11 6.07
C LEU A 285 -26.46 2.99 4.83
N ASN A 286 -25.47 3.83 4.59
CA ASN A 286 -25.35 4.60 3.36
C ASN A 286 -24.75 3.73 2.25
N LEU A 287 -25.61 3.15 1.41
CA LEU A 287 -25.24 2.34 0.26
C LEU A 287 -25.12 3.22 -1.00
N SER A 288 -23.98 3.16 -1.68
CA SER A 288 -23.76 3.87 -2.95
C SER A 288 -23.00 3.04 -3.97
N VAL A 289 -23.11 3.42 -5.24
CA VAL A 289 -22.38 2.82 -6.36
C VAL A 289 -21.20 3.73 -6.74
N ALA A 290 -20.07 3.15 -7.11
CA ALA A 290 -18.94 3.91 -7.67
C ALA A 290 -19.37 4.68 -8.94
N HIS A 291 -18.78 5.84 -9.17
CA HIS A 291 -19.12 6.75 -10.28
C HIS A 291 -18.07 6.74 -11.39
#